data_AF-I0KFS4-F1
#
_entry.id   AF-I0KFS4-F1
#
_cell.length_a   1.000
_cell.length_b   1.000
_cell.length_c   1.000
_cell.angle_alpha   90.00
_cell.angle_beta   90.00
_cell.angle_gamma   90.00
#
_symmetry.space_group_name_H-M   'P 1'
#
loop_
_entity.id
_entity.type
_entity.pdbx_description
1 polymer ?
#
loop_
_entity_poly.entity_id
_entity_poly.type
_entity_poly.pdbx_seq_one_letter_code
_entity_poly.pdbx_strand_id
1 'polypeptide(L)'
;MKRLSFYLSALVAGSVLYACQPAAPETAKPANSQDIPEAVTAKVRAMGFSTYNIQRVDDGYVVENDIFLGEKELDRGSQQQLMRIGGEEQYRTTQIVNNLPRTITVSVASNLADVYDAAVQEAVDRYNAENLSVRFKKVNSGGMIHFLASPANAQYLASAGFPSGGQPHNFVRINDTFLGDENNATRVAYIGSICAHEMGHCIGFRHTDYMDRSYSCGGAVANEGASTVGAVLIPGTPATADPNSWMLACIGNNVNRPFNANDRTALKALYP
;
A
#
# COMPACT_ATOMS: atom_id res chain seq x y z
N MET A 1 80.88 28.84 47.76
CA MET A 1 81.22 27.57 47.07
C MET A 1 80.24 26.53 47.58
N LYS A 2 79.32 25.90 46.84
CA LYS A 2 79.19 25.60 45.41
C LYS A 2 77.74 25.86 44.98
N ARG A 3 77.61 26.28 43.72
CA ARG A 3 76.35 26.46 43.00
C ARG A 3 75.75 25.09 42.67
N LEU A 4 74.43 24.96 42.71
CA LEU A 4 73.76 23.93 41.92
C LEU A 4 72.44 24.51 41.39
N SER A 5 72.53 25.02 40.17
CA SER A 5 71.41 25.40 39.33
C SER A 5 70.77 24.14 38.75
N PHE A 6 69.45 23.98 38.92
CA PHE A 6 68.66 23.04 38.14
C PHE A 6 67.84 23.84 37.12
N TYR A 7 68.24 23.72 35.85
CA TYR A 7 67.42 23.99 34.67
C TYR A 7 67.05 22.64 34.08
N LEU A 8 65.75 22.39 33.88
CA LEU A 8 65.12 21.46 32.92
C LEU A 8 63.65 21.36 33.35
N SER A 9 62.61 21.49 32.53
CA SER A 9 62.44 21.80 31.12
C SER A 9 60.93 21.85 30.94
N ALA A 10 60.39 22.94 30.40
CA ALA A 10 58.96 23.07 30.13
C ALA A 10 58.56 22.12 28.99
N LEU A 11 57.78 21.08 29.29
CA LEU A 11 57.13 20.23 28.30
C LEU A 11 55.70 20.73 28.13
N VAL A 12 55.50 21.66 27.20
CA VAL A 12 54.15 22.07 26.76
C VAL A 12 53.63 20.95 25.87
N ALA A 13 52.79 20.09 26.43
CA ALA A 13 52.01 19.12 25.67
C ALA A 13 50.95 19.89 24.87
N GLY A 14 51.21 20.11 23.58
CA GLY A 14 50.24 20.61 22.63
C GLY A 14 49.16 19.56 22.39
N SER A 15 48.03 19.68 23.07
CA SER A 15 46.81 18.95 22.74
C SER A 15 46.17 19.59 21.50
N VAL A 16 46.48 19.02 20.33
CA VAL A 16 45.70 19.27 19.11
C VAL A 16 44.32 18.64 19.33
N LEU A 17 43.35 19.45 19.75
CA LEU A 17 41.94 19.06 19.75
C LEU A 17 41.49 19.01 18.29
N TYR A 18 41.57 17.82 17.68
CA TYR A 18 40.80 17.49 16.49
C TYR A 18 39.32 17.60 16.86
N ALA A 19 38.65 18.63 16.35
CA ALA A 19 37.21 18.73 16.37
C ALA A 19 36.66 17.58 15.51
N CYS A 20 36.27 16.50 16.18
CA CYS A 20 35.49 15.43 15.58
C CYS A 20 34.13 16.06 15.25
N GLN A 21 33.91 16.38 13.97
CA GLN A 21 32.56 16.67 13.48
C GLN A 21 31.68 15.48 13.89
N PRO A 22 30.54 15.69 14.57
CA PRO A 22 29.58 14.61 14.70
C PRO A 22 29.20 14.21 13.28
N ALA A 23 29.52 12.98 12.91
CA ALA A 23 29.02 12.38 11.68
C ALA A 23 27.51 12.64 11.66
N ALA A 24 27.01 13.14 10.52
CA ALA A 24 25.57 13.20 10.28
C ALA A 24 25.00 11.83 10.66
N PRO A 25 23.85 11.76 11.34
CA PRO A 25 23.28 10.47 11.71
C PRO A 25 23.09 9.69 10.41
N GLU A 26 23.89 8.65 10.22
CA GLU A 26 23.55 7.58 9.29
C GLU A 26 22.16 7.16 9.72
N THR A 27 21.18 7.46 8.87
CA THR A 27 19.82 6.98 9.03
C THR A 27 19.92 5.48 9.23
N ALA A 28 19.68 5.02 10.46
CA ALA A 28 19.70 3.62 10.80
C ALA A 28 18.80 2.90 9.81
N LYS A 29 19.40 2.05 8.98
CA LYS A 29 18.69 1.14 8.08
C LYS A 29 17.75 0.32 8.98
N PRO A 30 16.42 0.39 8.81
CA PRO A 30 15.53 -0.43 9.63
C PRO A 30 15.88 -1.91 9.40
N ALA A 31 16.01 -2.64 10.49
CA ALA A 31 16.37 -4.05 10.50
C ALA A 31 15.31 -4.87 9.74
N ASN A 32 15.78 -5.82 8.93
CA ASN A 32 15.03 -6.75 8.06
C ASN A 32 14.46 -6.23 6.74
N SER A 33 15.27 -5.50 5.94
CA SER A 33 15.18 -5.71 4.49
C SER A 33 15.72 -7.11 4.19
N GLN A 34 14.89 -8.06 3.76
CA GLN A 34 15.38 -9.08 2.83
C GLN A 34 16.20 -8.32 1.76
N ASP A 35 17.40 -8.77 1.39
CA ASP A 35 18.23 -8.06 0.41
C ASP A 35 17.48 -8.00 -0.94
N ILE A 36 16.66 -6.97 -1.11
CA ILE A 36 15.92 -6.72 -2.34
C ILE A 36 16.97 -6.33 -3.38
N PRO A 37 17.09 -7.08 -4.49
CA PRO A 37 18.08 -6.76 -5.51
C PRO A 37 17.85 -5.34 -6.04
N GLU A 38 18.91 -4.58 -6.28
CA GLU A 38 18.83 -3.21 -6.80
C GLU A 38 18.04 -3.13 -8.12
N ALA A 39 18.12 -4.18 -8.95
CA ALA A 39 17.32 -4.31 -10.15
C ALA A 39 15.80 -4.32 -9.89
N VAL A 40 15.36 -4.91 -8.78
CA VAL A 40 13.95 -4.91 -8.36
C VAL A 40 13.57 -3.52 -7.88
N THR A 41 14.39 -2.89 -7.04
CA THR A 41 14.18 -1.52 -6.57
C THR A 41 14.06 -0.54 -7.74
N ALA A 42 14.89 -0.70 -8.78
CA ALA A 42 14.82 0.10 -10.01
C ALA A 42 13.53 -0.14 -10.80
N LYS A 43 13.08 -1.40 -10.93
CA LYS A 43 11.81 -1.74 -11.59
C LYS A 43 10.60 -1.17 -10.85
N VAL A 44 10.55 -1.34 -9.53
CA VAL A 44 9.51 -0.78 -8.64
C VAL A 44 9.43 0.74 -8.82
N ARG A 45 10.57 1.42 -8.78
CA ARG A 45 10.64 2.87 -9.03
C ARG A 45 10.23 3.25 -10.45
N ALA A 46 10.60 2.47 -11.46
CA ALA A 46 10.23 2.72 -12.86
C ALA A 46 8.73 2.52 -13.12
N MET A 47 8.10 1.64 -12.35
CA MET A 47 6.64 1.50 -12.27
C MET A 47 6.03 2.61 -11.40
N GLY A 48 6.83 3.53 -10.85
CA GLY A 48 6.45 4.63 -9.96
C GLY A 48 5.64 4.19 -8.74
N PHE A 49 6.13 3.13 -8.10
CA PHE A 49 5.84 2.80 -6.71
C PHE A 49 6.98 3.27 -5.81
N SER A 50 6.67 3.53 -4.55
CA SER A 50 7.65 3.82 -3.52
C SER A 50 8.55 2.60 -3.30
N THR A 51 9.84 2.86 -3.15
CA THR A 51 10.81 1.82 -2.79
C THR A 51 10.97 1.65 -1.28
N TYR A 52 10.17 2.36 -0.49
CA TYR A 52 10.16 2.24 0.96
C TYR A 52 9.50 0.92 1.39
N ASN A 53 10.15 0.18 2.28
CA ASN A 53 9.67 -1.06 2.88
C ASN A 53 9.20 -2.14 1.87
N ILE A 54 9.94 -2.35 0.77
CA ILE A 54 9.66 -3.45 -0.16
C ILE A 54 9.83 -4.79 0.57
N GLN A 55 8.80 -5.61 0.54
CA GLN A 55 8.78 -6.95 1.15
C GLN A 55 8.78 -8.01 0.05
N ARG A 56 9.72 -8.95 0.10
CA ARG A 56 9.69 -10.12 -0.79
C ARG A 56 8.66 -11.13 -0.27
N VAL A 57 7.82 -11.64 -1.16
CA VAL A 57 6.86 -12.72 -0.91
C VAL A 57 7.05 -13.82 -1.97
N ASP A 58 6.43 -14.98 -1.78
CA ASP A 58 6.71 -16.17 -2.61
C ASP A 58 6.61 -15.94 -4.12
N ASP A 59 5.59 -15.18 -4.56
CA ASP A 59 5.29 -14.95 -5.99
C ASP A 59 5.64 -13.54 -6.50
N GLY A 60 6.37 -12.75 -5.70
CA GLY A 60 6.69 -11.37 -6.06
C GLY A 60 7.05 -10.48 -4.88
N TYR A 61 6.54 -9.26 -4.90
CA TYR A 61 6.91 -8.23 -3.93
C TYR A 61 5.67 -7.47 -3.48
N VAL A 62 5.60 -7.16 -2.18
CA VAL A 62 4.65 -6.20 -1.64
C VAL A 62 5.38 -4.87 -1.49
N VAL A 63 4.82 -3.83 -2.09
CA VAL A 63 5.29 -2.45 -2.01
C VAL A 63 4.19 -1.63 -1.34
N GLU A 64 4.56 -0.50 -0.76
CA GLU A 64 3.59 0.40 -0.11
C GLU A 64 2.75 -0.27 1.00
N ASN A 65 3.18 -1.42 1.52
CA ASN A 65 2.52 -2.17 2.59
C ASN A 65 1.14 -2.77 2.23
N ASP A 66 0.72 -2.78 0.97
CA ASP A 66 -0.57 -3.32 0.54
C ASP A 66 -0.64 -3.60 -0.99
N ILE A 67 0.29 -3.07 -1.79
CA ILE A 67 0.32 -3.37 -3.22
C ILE A 67 1.19 -4.58 -3.53
N PHE A 68 0.57 -5.65 -4.03
CA PHE A 68 1.28 -6.80 -4.58
C PHE A 68 1.69 -6.58 -6.05
N LEU A 69 2.97 -6.80 -6.35
CA LEU A 69 3.54 -6.83 -7.68
C LEU A 69 4.10 -8.22 -7.98
N GLY A 70 3.53 -8.91 -8.96
CA GLY A 70 4.03 -10.21 -9.40
C GLY A 70 5.36 -10.09 -10.14
N GLU A 71 6.22 -11.12 -10.08
CA GLU A 71 7.52 -11.10 -10.79
C GLU A 71 7.37 -10.82 -12.30
N LYS A 72 6.34 -11.40 -12.92
CA LYS A 72 6.02 -11.19 -14.35
C LYS A 72 5.59 -9.76 -14.66
N GLU A 73 5.05 -9.03 -13.69
CA GLU A 73 4.65 -7.62 -13.86
C GLU A 73 5.86 -6.70 -13.75
N LEU A 74 6.80 -7.02 -12.87
CA LEU A 74 8.09 -6.32 -12.76
C LEU A 74 8.93 -6.45 -14.05
N ASP A 75 8.84 -7.60 -14.73
CA ASP A 75 9.60 -7.87 -15.96
C ASP A 75 8.98 -7.27 -17.23
N ARG A 76 7.69 -6.91 -17.21
CA ARG A 76 7.01 -6.40 -18.40
C ARG A 76 7.48 -5.02 -18.82
N GLY A 77 8.17 -4.28 -17.95
CA GLY A 77 8.62 -2.92 -18.22
C GLY A 77 7.44 -1.97 -18.46
N SER A 78 7.59 -0.73 -18.05
CA SER A 78 6.54 0.29 -18.17
C SER A 78 6.25 0.67 -19.62
N GLN A 79 5.40 -0.08 -20.33
CA GLN A 79 4.95 0.31 -21.68
C GLN A 79 3.86 1.39 -21.71
N GLN A 80 3.56 2.07 -20.60
CA GLN A 80 2.64 3.21 -20.61
C GLN A 80 3.19 4.39 -19.81
N GLN A 81 4.03 5.19 -20.46
CA GLN A 81 4.25 6.57 -20.02
C GLN A 81 3.00 7.39 -20.33
N LEU A 82 2.31 7.89 -19.31
CA LEU A 82 1.38 9.01 -19.48
C LEU A 82 1.58 10.08 -18.41
N MET A 83 1.47 11.32 -18.89
CA MET A 83 1.83 12.55 -18.22
C MET A 83 0.93 12.90 -17.02
N ARG A 84 1.57 13.54 -16.04
CA ARG A 84 1.00 14.16 -14.86
C ARG A 84 0.02 15.29 -15.24
N ILE A 85 -1.23 15.17 -14.82
CA ILE A 85 -2.19 16.29 -14.74
C ILE A 85 -2.85 16.19 -13.37
N GLY A 86 -2.74 17.26 -12.57
CA GLY A 86 -3.46 17.41 -11.29
C GLY A 86 -2.63 17.12 -10.04
N GLY A 87 -2.84 17.93 -9.00
CA GLY A 87 -2.40 17.65 -7.63
C GLY A 87 -3.57 17.03 -6.86
N GLU A 88 -3.29 15.95 -6.13
CA GLU A 88 -4.15 15.31 -5.12
C GLU A 88 -5.62 15.04 -5.53
N GLU A 89 -5.91 14.03 -6.35
CA GLU A 89 -7.27 13.64 -6.73
C GLU A 89 -7.52 12.14 -6.41
N GLN A 90 -8.64 11.52 -6.77
CA GLN A 90 -8.77 10.05 -6.69
C GLN A 90 -8.07 9.41 -7.89
N TYR A 91 -7.23 8.40 -7.68
CA TYR A 91 -6.36 7.83 -8.73
C TYR A 91 -6.78 6.43 -9.13
N ARG A 92 -6.80 6.18 -10.43
CA ARG A 92 -6.92 4.82 -10.99
C ARG A 92 -5.68 4.43 -11.77
N THR A 93 -5.47 3.13 -11.85
CA THR A 93 -4.52 2.54 -12.77
C THR A 93 -5.01 2.62 -14.22
N THR A 94 -4.09 2.46 -15.18
CA THR A 94 -4.40 2.35 -16.61
C THR A 94 -5.14 1.08 -16.96
N GLN A 95 -5.05 0.04 -16.13
CA GLN A 95 -5.70 -1.24 -16.34
C GLN A 95 -6.94 -1.30 -15.45
N ILE A 96 -8.11 -1.34 -16.08
CA ILE A 96 -9.41 -1.40 -15.40
C ILE A 96 -10.13 -2.68 -15.81
N VAL A 97 -11.11 -3.11 -15.01
CA VAL A 97 -12.01 -4.19 -15.43
C VAL A 97 -12.84 -3.68 -16.60
N ASN A 98 -12.91 -4.46 -17.68
CA ASN A 98 -13.68 -4.11 -18.87
C ASN A 98 -14.80 -5.15 -19.12
N ASN A 99 -15.47 -5.05 -20.28
CA ASN A 99 -16.62 -5.87 -20.65
C ASN A 99 -17.80 -5.71 -19.69
N LEU A 100 -18.18 -4.45 -19.46
CA LEU A 100 -19.24 -4.04 -18.55
C LEU A 100 -20.62 -4.07 -19.26
N PRO A 101 -21.73 -4.37 -18.55
CA PRO A 101 -21.80 -4.68 -17.12
C PRO A 101 -21.30 -6.10 -16.81
N ARG A 102 -20.68 -6.27 -15.64
CA ARG A 102 -20.00 -7.51 -15.27
C ARG A 102 -20.20 -7.87 -13.80
N THR A 103 -20.44 -9.15 -13.53
CA THR A 103 -20.39 -9.69 -12.17
C THR A 103 -19.02 -10.29 -11.88
N ILE A 104 -18.33 -9.76 -10.87
CA ILE A 104 -17.06 -10.30 -10.33
C ILE A 104 -17.41 -11.19 -9.15
N THR A 105 -17.02 -12.46 -9.21
CA THR A 105 -17.21 -13.39 -8.08
C THR A 105 -16.07 -13.26 -7.07
N VAL A 106 -16.40 -13.39 -5.79
CA VAL A 106 -15.43 -13.26 -4.69
C VAL A 106 -15.55 -14.49 -3.79
N SER A 107 -14.44 -15.10 -3.39
CA SER A 107 -14.44 -16.24 -2.46
C SER A 107 -13.41 -16.09 -1.36
N VAL A 108 -13.70 -16.64 -0.19
CA VAL A 108 -12.81 -16.65 0.98
C VAL A 108 -12.25 -18.05 1.18
N ALA A 109 -10.95 -18.16 1.46
CA ALA A 109 -10.31 -19.44 1.74
C ALA A 109 -10.89 -20.05 3.01
N SER A 110 -11.11 -21.37 2.99
CA SER A 110 -11.77 -22.10 4.09
C SER A 110 -10.96 -22.16 5.38
N ASN A 111 -9.68 -21.77 5.34
CA ASN A 111 -8.82 -21.71 6.52
C ASN A 111 -8.80 -20.33 7.19
N LEU A 112 -9.48 -19.33 6.64
CA LEU A 112 -9.73 -18.05 7.31
C LEU A 112 -10.93 -18.19 8.26
N ALA A 113 -10.88 -17.53 9.41
CA ALA A 113 -11.99 -17.51 10.37
C ALA A 113 -13.27 -16.85 9.80
N ASP A 114 -14.42 -17.17 10.39
CA ASP A 114 -15.74 -16.70 9.94
C ASP A 114 -15.87 -15.17 9.86
N VAL A 115 -15.10 -14.42 10.67
CA VAL A 115 -15.09 -12.95 10.62
C VAL A 115 -14.69 -12.43 9.24
N TYR A 116 -13.81 -13.12 8.53
CA TYR A 116 -13.37 -12.73 7.19
C TYR A 116 -14.44 -12.99 6.13
N ASP A 117 -15.19 -14.09 6.27
CA ASP A 117 -16.32 -14.38 5.39
C ASP A 117 -17.46 -13.35 5.55
N ALA A 118 -17.73 -12.94 6.79
CA ALA A 118 -18.68 -11.87 7.11
C ALA A 118 -18.19 -10.50 6.60
N ALA A 119 -16.91 -10.18 6.79
CA ALA A 119 -16.31 -8.93 6.33
C ALA A 119 -16.27 -8.78 4.81
N VAL A 120 -15.99 -9.87 4.08
CA VAL A 120 -16.07 -9.87 2.62
C VAL A 120 -17.51 -9.69 2.14
N GLN A 121 -18.49 -10.26 2.85
CA GLN A 121 -19.91 -10.01 2.54
C GLN A 121 -20.27 -8.52 2.75
N GLU A 122 -19.85 -7.93 3.87
CA GLU A 122 -20.02 -6.50 4.15
C GLU A 122 -19.41 -5.62 3.03
N ALA A 123 -18.21 -5.95 2.54
CA ALA A 123 -17.59 -5.24 1.42
C ALA A 123 -18.40 -5.39 0.12
N VAL A 124 -18.85 -6.61 -0.21
CA VAL A 124 -19.70 -6.90 -1.38
C VAL A 124 -20.99 -6.07 -1.33
N ASP A 125 -21.62 -5.98 -0.16
CA ASP A 125 -22.86 -5.24 0.03
C ASP A 125 -22.65 -3.73 -0.18
N ARG A 126 -21.53 -3.18 0.30
CA ARG A 126 -21.15 -1.77 0.05
C ARG A 126 -21.04 -1.45 -1.43
N TYR A 127 -20.32 -2.24 -2.22
CA TYR A 127 -20.21 -2.00 -3.67
C TYR A 127 -21.55 -2.14 -4.38
N ASN A 128 -22.32 -3.17 -4.04
CA ASN A 128 -23.59 -3.43 -4.70
C ASN A 128 -24.65 -2.37 -4.39
N ALA A 129 -24.52 -1.64 -3.28
CA ALA A 129 -25.37 -0.50 -2.93
C ALA A 129 -25.13 0.73 -3.84
N GLU A 130 -23.98 0.82 -4.51
CA GLU A 130 -23.63 1.98 -5.34
C GLU A 130 -24.16 1.92 -6.78
N ASN A 131 -24.79 0.79 -7.16
CA ASN A 131 -25.39 0.56 -8.47
C ASN A 131 -24.41 0.81 -9.64
N LEU A 132 -23.23 0.20 -9.55
CA LEU A 132 -22.18 0.28 -10.57
C LEU A 132 -22.42 -0.74 -11.68
N SER A 133 -21.82 -0.53 -12.85
CA SER A 133 -21.78 -1.54 -13.92
C SER A 133 -20.95 -2.78 -13.58
N VAL A 134 -20.06 -2.69 -12.58
CA VAL A 134 -19.48 -3.86 -11.91
C VAL A 134 -20.37 -4.24 -10.72
N ARG A 135 -20.73 -5.52 -10.63
CA ARG A 135 -21.40 -6.10 -9.46
C ARG A 135 -20.50 -7.14 -8.82
N PHE A 136 -20.57 -7.26 -7.50
CA PHE A 136 -19.86 -8.32 -6.79
C PHE A 136 -20.83 -9.41 -6.33
N LYS A 137 -20.36 -10.65 -6.34
CA LYS A 137 -21.11 -11.78 -5.81
C LYS A 137 -20.18 -12.68 -5.02
N LYS A 138 -20.44 -12.83 -3.72
CA LYS A 138 -19.74 -13.83 -2.92
C LYS A 138 -20.14 -15.24 -3.35
N VAL A 139 -19.16 -16.13 -3.49
CA VAL A 139 -19.31 -17.55 -3.82
C VAL A 139 -18.42 -18.38 -2.89
N ASN A 140 -18.79 -19.64 -2.67
CA ASN A 140 -18.10 -20.49 -1.70
C ASN A 140 -16.67 -20.86 -2.12
N SER A 141 -16.39 -20.91 -3.43
CA SER A 141 -15.06 -21.20 -3.98
C SER A 141 -14.97 -20.75 -5.44
N GLY A 142 -13.75 -20.66 -5.98
CA GLY A 142 -13.52 -20.32 -7.39
C GLY A 142 -13.93 -18.88 -7.75
N GLY A 143 -13.87 -17.96 -6.76
CA GLY A 143 -14.05 -16.54 -7.00
C GLY A 143 -13.00 -16.00 -7.98
N MET A 144 -13.39 -15.02 -8.79
CA MET A 144 -12.45 -14.25 -9.61
C MET A 144 -11.44 -13.51 -8.74
N ILE A 145 -11.89 -13.00 -7.58
CA ILE A 145 -11.04 -12.47 -6.51
C ILE A 145 -11.08 -13.48 -5.35
N HIS A 146 -9.93 -14.00 -4.94
CA HIS A 146 -9.83 -14.96 -3.86
C HIS A 146 -9.09 -14.41 -2.64
N PHE A 147 -9.79 -14.30 -1.51
CA PHE A 147 -9.20 -13.93 -0.23
C PHE A 147 -8.47 -15.11 0.41
N LEU A 148 -7.19 -14.92 0.70
CA LEU A 148 -6.24 -15.91 1.20
C LEU A 148 -5.59 -15.39 2.50
N ALA A 149 -5.12 -16.30 3.36
CA ALA A 149 -4.23 -15.93 4.44
C ALA A 149 -2.86 -15.48 3.88
N SER A 150 -2.28 -14.45 4.47
CA SER A 150 -0.92 -13.99 4.15
C SER A 150 0.14 -14.91 4.76
N PRO A 151 1.40 -14.86 4.29
CA PRO A 151 2.51 -15.50 4.99
C PRO A 151 2.61 -15.00 6.44
N ALA A 152 3.00 -15.87 7.37
CA ALA A 152 3.02 -15.57 8.81
C ALA A 152 3.90 -14.37 9.21
N ASN A 153 4.86 -13.99 8.36
CA ASN A 153 5.78 -12.87 8.56
C ASN A 153 5.38 -11.61 7.78
N ALA A 154 4.16 -11.55 7.23
CA ALA A 154 3.65 -10.37 6.54
C ALA A 154 3.69 -9.14 7.46
N GLN A 155 4.19 -8.01 6.95
CA GLN A 155 4.22 -6.73 7.67
C GLN A 155 3.19 -5.74 7.11
N TYR A 156 2.07 -6.27 6.64
CA TYR A 156 0.92 -5.55 6.09
C TYR A 156 -0.39 -6.08 6.71
N LEU A 157 -1.48 -5.32 6.63
CA LEU A 157 -2.81 -5.76 7.08
C LEU A 157 -3.47 -6.67 6.04
N ALA A 158 -3.47 -6.21 4.80
CA ALA A 158 -3.85 -6.98 3.64
C ALA A 158 -3.02 -6.50 2.43
N SER A 159 -3.06 -7.25 1.33
CA SER A 159 -2.48 -6.80 0.08
C SER A 159 -3.19 -7.37 -1.13
N ALA A 160 -3.22 -6.58 -2.20
CA ALA A 160 -3.78 -6.91 -3.50
C ALA A 160 -2.96 -6.27 -4.63
N GLY A 161 -3.05 -6.84 -5.82
CA GLY A 161 -2.54 -6.23 -7.05
C GLY A 161 -3.63 -5.47 -7.82
N PHE A 162 -3.26 -5.01 -9.01
CA PHE A 162 -4.13 -4.28 -9.92
C PHE A 162 -4.70 -5.15 -11.04
N PRO A 163 -5.77 -4.72 -11.73
CA PRO A 163 -6.33 -5.44 -12.86
C PRO A 163 -5.29 -5.69 -13.95
N SER A 164 -5.43 -6.81 -14.67
CA SER A 164 -4.65 -7.02 -15.89
C SER A 164 -5.43 -7.66 -17.01
N GLY A 165 -5.20 -7.17 -18.24
CA GLY A 165 -5.90 -7.66 -19.43
C GLY A 165 -7.44 -7.52 -19.36
N GLY A 166 -7.95 -6.56 -18.60
CA GLY A 166 -9.40 -6.38 -18.38
C GLY A 166 -10.01 -7.28 -17.31
N GLN A 167 -9.20 -8.12 -16.67
CA GLN A 167 -9.60 -8.97 -15.54
C GLN A 167 -9.24 -8.29 -14.23
N PRO A 168 -10.03 -8.47 -13.16
CA PRO A 168 -9.63 -8.02 -11.83
C PRO A 168 -8.36 -8.76 -11.40
N HIS A 169 -7.60 -8.16 -10.48
CA HIS A 169 -6.56 -8.92 -9.78
C HIS A 169 -7.21 -10.09 -9.02
N ASN A 170 -6.55 -11.25 -9.01
CA ASN A 170 -7.22 -12.50 -8.73
C ASN A 170 -7.16 -12.97 -7.27
N PHE A 171 -6.44 -12.28 -6.40
CA PHE A 171 -6.40 -12.61 -4.97
C PHE A 171 -6.19 -11.42 -4.06
N VAL A 172 -6.53 -11.59 -2.79
CA VAL A 172 -6.19 -10.66 -1.70
C VAL A 172 -5.56 -11.48 -0.59
N ARG A 173 -4.41 -11.06 -0.06
CA ARG A 173 -3.76 -11.73 1.08
C ARG A 173 -4.03 -10.94 2.34
N ILE A 174 -4.70 -11.54 3.31
CA ILE A 174 -5.04 -10.95 4.62
C ILE A 174 -4.09 -11.46 5.69
N ASN A 175 -3.54 -10.55 6.49
CA ASN A 175 -2.76 -10.88 7.69
C ASN A 175 -3.69 -11.22 8.86
N ASP A 176 -4.20 -12.44 8.83
CA ASP A 176 -5.14 -12.96 9.81
C ASP A 176 -4.51 -13.13 11.20
N THR A 177 -3.20 -13.38 11.26
CA THR A 177 -2.45 -13.43 12.51
C THR A 177 -2.41 -12.08 13.22
N PHE A 178 -2.27 -10.98 12.46
CA PHE A 178 -2.29 -9.62 13.03
C PHE A 178 -3.72 -9.14 13.31
N LEU A 179 -4.66 -9.40 12.40
CA LEU A 179 -6.04 -8.92 12.51
C LEU A 179 -6.88 -9.76 13.50
N GLY A 180 -6.47 -10.97 13.83
CA GLY A 180 -7.18 -11.85 14.76
C GLY A 180 -8.49 -12.41 14.19
N ASP A 181 -9.24 -13.14 15.00
CA ASP A 181 -10.42 -13.92 14.56
C ASP A 181 -11.72 -13.52 15.28
N GLU A 182 -11.68 -12.45 16.09
CA GLU A 182 -12.84 -11.96 16.83
C GLU A 182 -14.02 -11.61 15.91
N ASN A 183 -15.12 -12.36 16.03
CA ASN A 183 -16.30 -12.19 15.19
C ASN A 183 -17.41 -11.40 15.91
N ASN A 184 -17.30 -10.07 15.85
CA ASN A 184 -18.35 -9.15 16.32
C ASN A 184 -18.57 -8.02 15.30
N ALA A 185 -19.69 -7.29 15.41
CA ALA A 185 -20.08 -6.29 14.43
C ALA A 185 -19.00 -5.21 14.18
N THR A 186 -18.30 -4.77 15.22
CA THR A 186 -17.21 -3.78 15.10
C THR A 186 -16.04 -4.34 14.31
N ARG A 187 -15.65 -5.59 14.58
CA ARG A 187 -14.56 -6.27 13.87
C ARG A 187 -14.92 -6.55 12.41
N VAL A 188 -16.14 -7.02 12.16
CA VAL A 188 -16.67 -7.24 10.80
C VAL A 188 -16.67 -5.94 10.01
N ALA A 189 -17.08 -4.82 10.60
CA ALA A 189 -17.09 -3.52 9.91
C ALA A 189 -15.68 -2.97 9.64
N TYR A 190 -14.73 -3.19 10.56
CA TYR A 190 -13.33 -2.81 10.39
C TYR A 190 -12.65 -3.64 9.30
N ILE A 191 -12.69 -4.96 9.41
CA ILE A 191 -12.12 -5.86 8.39
C ILE A 191 -12.87 -5.69 7.07
N GLY A 192 -14.18 -5.43 7.09
CA GLY A 192 -14.96 -5.14 5.89
C GLY A 192 -14.50 -3.86 5.18
N SER A 193 -13.96 -2.89 5.91
CA SER A 193 -13.35 -1.69 5.31
C SER A 193 -12.00 -2.02 4.65
N ILE A 194 -11.20 -2.92 5.23
CA ILE A 194 -9.97 -3.45 4.63
C ILE A 194 -10.32 -4.28 3.38
N CYS A 195 -11.27 -5.22 3.48
CA CYS A 195 -11.70 -6.02 2.34
C CYS A 195 -12.24 -5.17 1.20
N ALA A 196 -13.02 -4.12 1.51
CA ALA A 196 -13.47 -3.17 0.52
C ALA A 196 -12.25 -2.55 -0.17
N HIS A 197 -11.31 -1.94 0.59
CA HIS A 197 -10.09 -1.34 0.08
C HIS A 197 -9.33 -2.22 -0.92
N GLU A 198 -9.04 -3.46 -0.53
CA GLU A 198 -8.31 -4.41 -1.39
C GLU A 198 -9.08 -4.80 -2.65
N MET A 199 -10.40 -4.95 -2.57
CA MET A 199 -11.25 -5.14 -3.75
C MET A 199 -11.17 -3.94 -4.70
N GLY A 200 -10.89 -2.75 -4.16
CA GLY A 200 -10.63 -1.53 -4.92
C GLY A 200 -9.40 -1.59 -5.77
N HIS A 201 -8.28 -2.01 -5.18
CA HIS A 201 -7.08 -2.31 -5.94
C HIS A 201 -7.35 -3.36 -7.02
N CYS A 202 -8.08 -4.43 -6.68
CA CYS A 202 -8.42 -5.48 -7.63
C CYS A 202 -9.23 -4.98 -8.84
N ILE A 203 -9.93 -3.85 -8.74
CA ILE A 203 -10.67 -3.20 -9.84
C ILE A 203 -10.02 -1.90 -10.32
N GLY A 204 -8.82 -1.57 -9.85
CA GLY A 204 -7.98 -0.53 -10.44
C GLY A 204 -7.95 0.82 -9.73
N PHE A 205 -8.50 0.93 -8.51
CA PHE A 205 -8.30 2.12 -7.67
C PHE A 205 -6.93 2.10 -6.99
N ARG A 206 -6.26 3.25 -6.90
CA ARG A 206 -5.05 3.46 -6.11
C ARG A 206 -5.38 4.28 -4.87
N HIS A 207 -4.37 4.48 -4.01
CA HIS A 207 -4.54 5.34 -2.85
C HIS A 207 -4.84 6.80 -3.20
N THR A 208 -5.61 7.43 -2.34
CA THR A 208 -5.94 8.86 -2.46
C THR A 208 -4.82 9.75 -1.95
N ASP A 209 -4.11 9.27 -0.93
CA ASP A 209 -2.95 9.92 -0.34
C ASP A 209 -1.63 9.46 -0.99
N TYR A 210 -1.68 8.95 -2.24
CA TYR A 210 -0.49 8.46 -2.95
C TYR A 210 0.64 9.51 -3.04
N MET A 211 0.34 10.82 -3.02
CA MET A 211 1.35 11.87 -3.06
C MET A 211 2.06 12.09 -1.73
N ASP A 212 1.38 11.77 -0.63
CA ASP A 212 1.89 11.89 0.72
C ASP A 212 1.15 10.94 1.67
N ARG A 213 1.67 9.73 1.80
CA ARG A 213 1.13 8.72 2.72
C ARG A 213 1.23 9.11 4.18
N SER A 214 2.07 10.10 4.53
CA SER A 214 2.13 10.58 5.91
C SER A 214 0.78 11.16 6.37
N TYR A 215 -0.09 11.53 5.43
CA TYR A 215 -1.45 11.99 5.70
C TYR A 215 -2.29 10.95 6.44
N SER A 216 -2.34 9.70 5.98
CA SER A 216 -3.13 8.64 6.64
C SER A 216 -2.31 7.74 7.55
N CYS A 217 -1.02 7.52 7.24
CA CYS A 217 -0.15 6.60 7.94
C CYS A 217 0.70 7.25 9.05
N GLY A 218 0.79 8.59 9.06
CA GLY A 218 1.79 9.31 9.86
C GLY A 218 3.23 9.04 9.39
N GLY A 219 4.20 9.68 10.04
CA GLY A 219 5.63 9.49 9.75
C GLY A 219 6.20 10.46 8.71
N ALA A 220 7.33 10.10 8.10
CA ALA A 220 7.98 10.92 7.07
C ALA A 220 7.16 10.92 5.77
N VAL A 221 7.16 12.05 5.06
CA VAL A 221 6.51 12.18 3.74
C VAL A 221 7.03 11.07 2.82
N ALA A 222 6.13 10.19 2.40
CA ALA A 222 6.40 9.12 1.46
C ALA A 222 5.42 9.25 0.30
N ASN A 223 5.95 9.64 -0.87
CA ASN A 223 5.23 9.71 -2.11
C ASN A 223 5.32 8.33 -2.79
N GLU A 224 4.19 7.77 -3.20
CA GLU A 224 4.09 6.52 -3.96
C GLU A 224 4.76 6.63 -5.33
N GLY A 225 4.98 7.84 -5.83
CA GLY A 225 5.63 8.12 -7.10
C GLY A 225 4.62 8.35 -8.22
N ALA A 226 5.04 9.08 -9.26
CA ALA A 226 4.29 9.20 -10.49
C ALA A 226 4.46 7.90 -11.30
N SER A 227 3.48 7.00 -11.18
CA SER A 227 3.48 5.66 -11.80
C SER A 227 3.15 5.65 -13.29
N THR A 228 3.84 4.78 -14.05
CA THR A 228 3.45 4.36 -15.42
C THR A 228 2.30 3.33 -15.43
N VAL A 229 1.90 2.85 -14.25
CA VAL A 229 0.67 2.05 -14.05
C VAL A 229 -0.55 2.98 -13.92
N GLY A 230 -0.36 4.30 -14.07
CA GLY A 230 -1.43 5.28 -14.15
C GLY A 230 -1.73 5.92 -12.81
N ALA A 231 -1.53 7.24 -12.75
CA ALA A 231 -2.21 8.11 -11.81
C ALA A 231 -3.23 8.90 -12.65
N VAL A 232 -4.30 8.23 -13.11
CA VAL A 232 -5.31 8.87 -13.96
C VAL A 232 -6.41 9.46 -13.07
N LEU A 233 -6.61 10.76 -13.24
CA LEU A 233 -7.65 11.54 -12.58
C LEU A 233 -9.05 10.93 -12.72
N ILE A 234 -9.69 10.78 -11.56
CA ILE A 234 -11.11 10.77 -11.18
C ILE A 234 -12.00 11.98 -11.52
N PRO A 235 -12.57 12.24 -12.73
CA PRO A 235 -13.28 13.49 -12.97
C PRO A 235 -14.46 13.67 -12.00
N GLY A 236 -14.52 14.81 -11.31
CA GLY A 236 -15.59 15.14 -10.34
C GLY A 236 -15.24 14.90 -8.88
N THR A 237 -14.01 14.50 -8.54
CA THR A 237 -13.54 14.35 -7.16
C THR A 237 -12.72 15.57 -6.70
N PRO A 238 -12.73 15.95 -5.41
CA PRO A 238 -11.95 17.09 -4.92
C PRO A 238 -10.45 16.91 -5.13
N ALA A 239 -9.75 18.02 -5.39
CA ALA A 239 -8.30 18.09 -5.57
C ALA A 239 -7.51 18.11 -4.24
N THR A 240 -8.06 17.51 -3.17
CA THR A 240 -7.41 17.39 -1.86
C THR A 240 -7.65 15.99 -1.30
N ALA A 241 -6.65 15.45 -0.58
CA ALA A 241 -6.79 14.18 0.13
C ALA A 241 -8.08 14.16 0.99
N ASP A 242 -8.85 13.07 0.85
CA ASP A 242 -10.09 12.88 1.59
C ASP A 242 -9.83 12.06 2.86
N PRO A 243 -9.94 12.64 4.07
CA PRO A 243 -9.62 11.98 5.33
C PRO A 243 -10.48 10.73 5.61
N ASN A 244 -11.59 10.56 4.89
CA ASN A 244 -12.50 9.45 5.09
C ASN A 244 -12.63 8.57 3.84
N SER A 245 -11.76 8.69 2.84
CA SER A 245 -11.83 7.81 1.68
C SER A 245 -11.45 6.38 2.04
N TRP A 246 -12.28 5.41 1.63
CA TRP A 246 -11.96 3.99 1.75
C TRP A 246 -10.62 3.60 1.10
N MET A 247 -10.14 4.38 0.12
CA MET A 247 -8.84 4.18 -0.54
C MET A 247 -7.68 4.95 0.13
N LEU A 248 -7.78 5.38 1.38
CA LEU A 248 -6.59 5.86 2.11
C LEU A 248 -5.65 4.69 2.43
N ALA A 249 -4.35 4.91 2.26
CA ALA A 249 -3.32 3.89 2.40
C ALA A 249 -3.15 3.32 3.83
N CYS A 250 -3.69 4.01 4.83
CA CYS A 250 -3.77 3.50 6.19
C CYS A 250 -5.16 3.66 6.79
N ILE A 251 -5.48 2.73 7.69
CA ILE A 251 -6.71 2.73 8.47
C ILE A 251 -6.37 2.58 9.95
N GLY A 252 -7.04 3.38 10.79
CA GLY A 252 -6.91 3.26 12.24
C GLY A 252 -7.56 1.97 12.74
N ASN A 253 -7.08 1.43 13.86
CA ASN A 253 -7.63 0.20 14.42
C ASN A 253 -9.13 0.35 14.74
N ASN A 254 -9.94 -0.65 14.36
CA ASN A 254 -11.40 -0.69 14.54
C ASN A 254 -12.17 0.45 13.84
N VAL A 255 -11.56 1.16 12.89
CA VAL A 255 -12.25 2.22 12.13
C VAL A 255 -13.14 1.60 11.06
N ASN A 256 -14.42 1.93 11.08
CA ASN A 256 -15.32 1.61 9.97
C ASN A 256 -15.32 2.74 8.93
N ARG A 257 -14.93 2.45 7.70
CA ARG A 257 -14.81 3.43 6.60
C ARG A 257 -15.70 3.05 5.41
N PRO A 258 -17.01 3.36 5.45
CA PRO A 258 -17.91 3.19 4.31
C PRO A 258 -17.64 4.25 3.23
N PHE A 259 -18.13 4.02 2.01
CA PHE A 259 -17.95 4.95 0.90
C PHE A 259 -18.58 6.32 1.19
N ASN A 260 -17.77 7.36 1.10
CA ASN A 260 -18.23 8.74 1.21
C ASN A 260 -18.68 9.29 -0.16
N ALA A 261 -19.04 10.57 -0.24
CA ALA A 261 -19.54 11.17 -1.49
C ALA A 261 -18.50 11.17 -2.63
N ASN A 262 -17.21 11.39 -2.29
CA ASN A 262 -16.12 11.41 -3.27
C ASN A 262 -15.82 10.00 -3.77
N ASP A 263 -15.84 9.01 -2.88
CA ASP A 263 -15.68 7.60 -3.22
C ASP A 263 -16.73 7.13 -4.22
N ARG A 264 -18.00 7.48 -3.98
CA ARG A 264 -19.11 7.15 -4.90
C ARG A 264 -18.97 7.82 -6.25
N THR A 265 -18.47 9.05 -6.26
CA THR A 265 -18.20 9.78 -7.51
C THR A 265 -17.08 9.09 -8.28
N ALA A 266 -16.00 8.71 -7.61
CA ALA A 266 -14.89 7.96 -8.20
C ALA A 266 -15.35 6.59 -8.75
N LEU A 267 -16.14 5.85 -7.96
CA LEU A 267 -16.73 4.57 -8.34
C LEU A 267 -17.60 4.68 -9.60
N LYS A 268 -18.52 5.64 -9.64
CA LYS A 268 -19.42 5.84 -10.79
C LYS A 268 -18.72 6.37 -12.03
N ALA A 269 -17.68 7.17 -11.85
CA ALA A 269 -16.89 7.65 -12.98
C ALA A 269 -16.05 6.53 -13.62
N LEU A 270 -15.62 5.53 -12.83
CA LEU A 270 -14.90 4.37 -13.36
C LEU A 270 -15.85 3.27 -13.87
N TYR A 271 -16.95 3.05 -13.17
CA TYR A 271 -17.92 1.98 -13.40
C TYR A 271 -19.36 2.55 -13.35
N PRO A 272 -19.79 3.28 -14.40
CA PRO A 272 -21.09 3.95 -14.44
C PRO A 272 -22.27 2.98 -14.50
#